data_AF-A0A0C9S9Y9-F1
#
_entry.id   AF-A0A0C9S9Y9-F1
#
_cell.length_a   1.000
_cell.length_b   1.000
_cell.length_c   1.000
_cell.angle_alpha   90.00
_cell.angle_beta   90.00
_cell.angle_gamma   90.00
#
_symmetry.space_group_name_H-M   'P 1'
#
loop_
_entity.id
_entity.type
_entity.pdbx_description
1 polymer ?
#
loop_
_entity_poly.entity_id
_entity_poly.type
_entity_poly.pdbx_seq_one_letter_code
_entity_poly.pdbx_strand_id
1 'polypeptide(L)'
;FRQELVEQLIGLDEQQHPDPKAPPVVPVTSAPKYQQHKPQKLQRYRNCKLCYQECKVEQKTNVFCETCSANMCFTTSRSCFVLWHDSH
;
A
#
# COMPACT_ATOMS: atom_id res chain seq x y z
N PHE A 1 16.00 -1.05 18.28
CA PHE A 1 16.41 0.11 17.45
C PHE A 1 15.56 0.05 16.19
N ARG A 2 14.43 0.75 15.95
CA ARG A 2 13.92 2.10 16.26
C ARG A 2 14.90 3.23 15.89
N GLN A 3 14.52 3.92 14.81
CA GLN A 3 14.81 5.30 14.40
C GLN A 3 16.15 5.55 13.70
N GLU A 4 16.07 5.90 12.42
CA GLU A 4 16.77 7.07 11.90
C GLU A 4 15.77 7.94 11.15
N LEU A 5 15.52 9.09 11.78
CA LEU A 5 14.72 10.24 11.38
C LEU A 5 15.73 11.33 10.98
N VAL A 6 15.29 12.25 10.11
CA VAL A 6 15.87 13.58 9.87
C VAL A 6 17.08 13.64 8.95
N GLU A 7 16.84 13.98 7.69
CA GLU A 7 17.63 15.00 6.99
C GLU A 7 16.87 15.50 5.76
N GLN A 8 16.17 16.64 5.93
CA GLN A 8 15.94 17.69 4.92
C GLN A 8 14.92 18.73 5.44
N LEU A 9 15.18 19.31 6.62
CA LEU A 9 14.64 20.62 7.02
C LEU A 9 15.71 21.69 6.75
N ILE A 10 15.87 22.14 5.50
CA ILE A 10 16.57 23.42 5.23
C ILE A 10 15.91 24.09 4.03
N GLY A 11 15.35 25.28 4.28
CA GLY A 11 14.88 26.24 3.28
C GLY A 11 13.39 26.06 2.96
N LEU A 12 12.48 26.98 3.25
CA LEU A 12 12.61 28.42 3.43
C LEU A 12 11.43 28.90 4.29
N ASP A 13 11.73 29.38 5.49
CA ASP A 13 10.98 30.46 6.10
C ASP A 13 11.43 31.73 5.40
N GLU A 14 10.60 32.29 4.51
CA GLU A 14 10.60 33.71 4.20
C GLU A 14 9.32 34.07 3.43
N GLN A 15 8.36 34.61 4.18
CA GLN A 15 7.64 35.84 3.86
C GLN A 15 6.81 36.02 2.57
N GLN A 16 5.54 36.41 2.84
CA GLN A 16 4.74 37.45 2.16
C GLN A 16 3.85 37.07 0.95
N HIS A 17 2.53 37.21 1.20
CA HIS A 17 1.45 37.91 0.45
C HIS A 17 1.32 37.83 -1.10
N PRO A 18 0.09 37.99 -1.65
CA PRO A 18 -0.27 37.48 -2.98
C PRO A 18 -0.15 38.49 -4.14
N ASP A 19 -0.25 37.93 -5.37
CA ASP A 19 -0.48 38.53 -6.72
C ASP A 19 0.75 39.02 -7.53
N PRO A 20 0.66 39.19 -8.88
CA PRO A 20 0.31 38.24 -9.95
C PRO A 20 1.33 38.25 -11.12
N LYS A 21 1.64 37.07 -11.69
CA LYS A 21 2.20 36.78 -13.05
C LYS A 21 3.27 35.69 -12.99
N ALA A 22 2.95 34.48 -13.48
CA ALA A 22 3.95 33.50 -13.90
C ALA A 22 3.30 32.38 -14.77
N PRO A 23 4.08 31.70 -15.64
CA PRO A 23 3.63 30.95 -16.83
C PRO A 23 3.15 29.52 -16.47
N PRO A 24 2.71 28.67 -17.43
CA PRO A 24 1.86 27.52 -17.12
C PRO A 24 2.59 26.57 -16.17
N VAL A 25 1.96 26.31 -15.03
CA VAL A 25 2.44 25.38 -14.02
C VAL A 25 2.54 24.01 -14.69
N VAL A 26 3.78 23.63 -14.99
CA VAL A 26 4.16 22.29 -15.43
C VAL A 26 3.56 21.27 -14.45
N PRO A 27 3.07 20.10 -14.95
CA PRO A 27 2.35 19.16 -14.11
C PRO A 27 3.25 18.75 -12.96
N VAL A 28 2.77 18.99 -11.74
CA VAL A 28 3.41 18.51 -10.51
C VAL A 28 3.58 17.01 -10.70
N THR A 29 4.82 16.58 -10.87
CA THR A 29 5.25 15.20 -10.92
C THR A 29 4.61 14.49 -9.75
N SER A 30 3.57 13.70 -10.04
CA SER A 30 2.91 12.87 -9.05
C SER A 30 3.96 11.92 -8.50
N ALA A 31 4.39 12.18 -7.26
CA ALA A 31 5.18 11.23 -6.49
C ALA A 31 4.57 9.83 -6.67
N PRO A 32 5.38 8.77 -6.82
CA PRO A 32 4.85 7.43 -6.99
C PRO A 32 3.93 7.15 -5.80
N LYS A 33 2.63 7.09 -6.06
CA LYS A 33 1.66 6.69 -5.06
C LYS A 33 1.99 5.23 -4.78
N TYR A 34 2.75 4.95 -3.73
CA TYR A 34 2.85 3.60 -3.19
C TYR A 34 1.41 3.11 -3.03
N GLN A 35 1.00 2.14 -3.85
CA GLN A 35 -0.35 1.62 -3.80
C GLN A 35 -0.52 0.99 -2.41
N GLN A 36 -1.31 1.64 -1.56
CA GLN A 36 -1.52 1.13 -0.21
C GLN A 36 -2.41 -0.11 -0.30
N HIS A 37 -1.82 -1.27 -0.07
CA HIS A 37 -2.56 -2.52 0.06
C HIS A 37 -3.18 -2.60 1.45
N LYS A 38 -4.51 -2.56 1.53
CA LYS A 38 -5.25 -2.66 2.79
C LYS A 38 -6.09 -3.94 2.83
N PRO A 39 -5.97 -4.77 3.87
CA PRO A 39 -6.81 -5.93 4.03
C PRO A 39 -8.23 -5.50 4.40
N GLN A 40 -9.19 -5.90 3.57
CA GLN A 40 -10.62 -5.71 3.82
C GLN A 40 -11.26 -7.03 4.23
N LYS A 41 -12.23 -6.98 5.15
CA LYS A 41 -13.03 -8.15 5.54
C LYS A 41 -14.31 -8.20 4.70
N LEU A 42 -14.49 -9.27 3.95
CA LEU A 42 -15.71 -9.56 3.22
C LEU A 42 -16.69 -10.38 4.09
N GLN A 43 -17.98 -10.31 3.76
CA GLN A 43 -19.01 -11.15 4.39
C GLN A 43 -18.92 -12.62 3.95
N ARG A 44 -18.45 -12.86 2.72
CA ARG A 44 -18.34 -14.19 2.14
C ARG A 44 -16.91 -14.71 2.25
N TYR A 45 -16.77 -15.98 2.60
CA TYR A 45 -15.48 -16.67 2.57
C TYR A 45 -15.15 -17.17 1.16
N ARG A 46 -13.87 -17.06 0.81
CA ARG A 46 -13.26 -17.52 -0.43
C ARG A 46 -11.97 -18.28 -0.13
N ASN A 47 -11.44 -18.99 -1.12
CA ASN A 47 -10.15 -19.66 -0.97
C ASN A 47 -9.03 -18.63 -1.07
N CYS A 48 -8.03 -18.75 -0.19
CA CYS A 48 -6.79 -18.00 -0.28
C CYS A 48 -6.09 -18.34 -1.59
N LYS A 49 -5.79 -17.31 -2.39
CA LYS A 49 -5.16 -17.47 -3.70
C LYS A 49 -3.77 -18.08 -3.58
N LEU A 50 -2.96 -17.59 -2.63
CA LEU A 50 -1.57 -18.02 -2.46
C LEU A 50 -1.48 -19.49 -1.98
N CYS A 51 -2.26 -19.86 -0.96
CA CYS A 51 -2.30 -21.26 -0.48
C CYS A 51 -2.72 -22.25 -1.56
N TYR A 52 -3.70 -21.87 -2.38
CA TYR A 52 -4.15 -22.71 -3.48
C TYR A 52 -3.10 -22.81 -4.59
N GLN A 53 -2.40 -21.72 -4.90
CA GLN A 53 -1.37 -21.73 -5.94
C GLN A 53 -0.16 -22.57 -5.55
N GLU A 54 0.41 -22.35 -4.37
CA GLU A 54 1.64 -23.00 -3.92
C GLU A 54 1.42 -24.42 -3.39
N CYS A 55 0.45 -24.60 -2.50
CA CYS A 55 0.27 -25.86 -1.77
C CYS A 55 -0.91 -26.69 -2.29
N LYS A 56 -1.71 -26.15 -3.22
CA LYS A 56 -2.99 -26.75 -3.66
C LYS A 56 -3.99 -26.97 -2.51
N VAL A 57 -3.88 -26.17 -1.44
CA VAL A 57 -4.74 -26.26 -0.25
C VAL A 57 -5.85 -25.21 -0.32
N GLU A 58 -7.08 -25.65 -0.05
CA GLU A 58 -8.25 -24.77 0.06
C GLU A 58 -8.35 -24.10 1.43
N GLN A 59 -7.49 -23.12 1.68
CA GLN A 59 -7.58 -22.32 2.91
C GLN A 59 -8.69 -21.27 2.79
N LYS A 60 -9.79 -21.42 3.53
CA LYS A 60 -10.87 -20.41 3.55
C LYS A 60 -10.40 -19.13 4.25
N THR A 61 -10.75 -17.99 3.69
CA THR A 61 -10.50 -16.65 4.23
C THR A 61 -11.59 -15.68 3.80
N ASN A 62 -11.84 -14.66 4.62
CA ASN A 62 -12.69 -13.52 4.29
C ASN A 62 -11.87 -12.24 4.11
N VAL A 63 -10.55 -12.34 4.02
CA VAL A 63 -9.67 -11.20 3.82
C VAL A 63 -9.38 -11.03 2.35
N PHE A 64 -9.59 -9.81 1.87
CA PHE A 64 -9.49 -9.41 0.47
C PHE A 64 -8.65 -8.15 0.34
N CYS A 65 -7.77 -8.12 -0.66
CA CYS A 65 -7.08 -6.90 -1.08
C CYS A 65 -7.79 -6.36 -2.32
N GLU A 66 -8.40 -5.18 -2.20
CA GLU A 66 -9.09 -4.52 -3.32
C GLU A 66 -8.13 -4.18 -4.46
N THR A 67 -6.96 -3.64 -4.11
CA THR A 67 -5.90 -3.28 -5.06
C THR A 67 -5.45 -4.46 -5.92
N CYS A 68 -5.33 -5.66 -5.34
CA CYS A 68 -4.90 -6.87 -6.05
C CYS A 68 -6.06 -7.76 -6.52
N SER A 69 -7.30 -7.41 -6.16
CA SER A 69 -8.49 -8.23 -6.37
C SER A 69 -8.30 -9.71 -5.98
N ALA A 70 -7.65 -9.95 -4.82
CA ALA A 70 -7.26 -11.29 -4.39
C ALA A 70 -7.57 -11.55 -2.91
N ASN A 71 -7.99 -12.78 -2.62
CA ASN A 71 -8.29 -13.26 -1.27
C ASN A 71 -7.04 -13.88 -0.66
N MET A 72 -6.65 -13.45 0.55
CA MET A 72 -5.40 -13.84 1.20
C MET A 72 -5.63 -14.11 2.67
N CYS A 73 -5.19 -15.26 3.19
CA CYS A 73 -5.41 -15.59 4.59
C CYS A 73 -4.32 -15.07 5.53
N PHE A 74 -4.70 -14.91 6.80
CA PHE A 74 -3.78 -14.86 7.93
C PHE A 74 -3.93 -16.15 8.71
N THR A 75 -2.87 -16.95 8.79
CA THR A 75 -2.79 -18.10 9.68
C THR A 75 -1.83 -17.79 10.82
N THR A 76 -1.86 -18.61 11.88
CA THR A 76 -0.98 -18.43 13.05
C THR A 76 0.50 -18.47 12.68
N SER A 77 0.87 -19.22 11.65
CA SER A 77 2.26 -19.39 11.20
C SER A 77 2.62 -18.56 9.98
N ARG A 78 1.64 -18.07 9.20
CA ARG A 78 1.90 -17.47 7.88
C ARG A 78 0.89 -16.37 7.53
N SER A 79 1.41 -15.21 7.13
CA SER A 79 0.60 -14.14 6.53
C SER A 79 0.71 -14.21 5.01
N CYS A 80 -0.28 -14.81 4.35
CA CYS A 80 -0.32 -14.83 2.88
C CYS A 80 -0.54 -13.43 2.30
N PHE A 81 -1.11 -12.51 3.08
CA PHE A 81 -1.28 -11.13 2.67
C PHE A 81 0.07 -10.41 2.54
N VAL A 82 0.96 -10.56 3.53
CA VAL A 82 2.28 -9.91 3.47
C VAL A 82 3.12 -10.53 2.37
N LEU A 83 3.21 -11.86 2.32
CA LEU A 83 4.02 -12.57 1.32
C LEU A 83 3.63 -12.24 -0.13
N TRP A 84 2.34 -12.07 -0.38
CA TRP A 84 1.86 -11.70 -1.72
C TRP A 84 2.36 -10.30 -2.13
N HIS A 85 2.29 -9.32 -1.22
CA HIS A 85 2.66 -7.92 -1.48
C HIS A 85 4.16 -7.64 -1.32
N ASP A 86 4.91 -8.48 -0.62
CA ASP A 86 6.38 -8.39 -0.62
C ASP A 86 6.96 -8.80 -1.99
N SER A 87 6.18 -9.53 -2.79
CA SER A 87 6.59 -10.03 -4.11
C SER A 87 5.98 -9.26 -5.29
N HIS A 88 5.06 -8.29 -5.04
CA HIS A 88 4.31 -7.55 -6.07
C HIS A 88 4.11 -6.09 -5.65
#